data_AF-A0A2H4VJU5-F1
#
_entry.id   AF-A0A2H4VJU5-F1
#
_cell.length_a   1.000
_cell.length_b   1.000
_cell.length_c   1.000
_cell.angle_alpha   90.00
_cell.angle_beta   90.00
_cell.angle_gamma   90.00
#
_symmetry.space_group_name_H-M   'P 1'
#
loop_
_entity.id
_entity.type
_entity.pdbx_description
1 polymer ?
#
loop_
_entity_poly.entity_id
_entity_poly.type
_entity_poly.pdbx_seq_one_letter_code
_entity_poly.pdbx_strand_id
1 'polypeptide(L)'
;MKLRILPTHLRDKKRYLAFQAFSEIPLERDDVISMFTESSGNLYGACGTSQLGLWVVKVWNYPAPEKNMVRGIIRCNREEVDRARAVIPTITNFRGKRVVFQTLGISGTIRAAITNFIKLKASDD
;
A
#
# COMPACT_ATOMS: atom_id res chain seq x y z
N MET A 1 -1.54 -28.47 1.60
CA MET A 1 -0.79 -28.60 2.86
C MET A 1 -0.54 -27.21 3.44
N LYS A 2 -0.92 -26.93 4.69
CA LYS A 2 -0.74 -25.60 5.31
C LYS A 2 0.61 -25.57 6.04
N LEU A 3 1.50 -24.66 5.64
CA LEU A 3 2.79 -24.49 6.31
C LEU A 3 2.59 -23.95 7.73
N ARG A 4 3.44 -24.41 8.66
CA ARG A 4 3.45 -23.87 10.03
C ARG A 4 4.05 -22.46 10.03
N ILE A 5 3.60 -21.67 10.98
CA ILE A 5 4.16 -20.34 11.23
C ILE A 5 5.62 -20.48 11.68
N LEU A 6 6.53 -19.74 11.04
CA LEU A 6 7.92 -19.68 11.48
C LEU A 6 8.01 -19.07 12.90
N PRO A 7 9.00 -19.52 13.71
CA PRO A 7 9.34 -18.89 14.97
C PRO A 7 9.59 -17.38 14.82
N THR A 8 9.37 -16.63 15.89
CA THR A 8 9.52 -15.16 15.93
C THR A 8 10.87 -14.65 15.43
N HIS A 9 11.95 -15.39 15.69
CA HIS A 9 13.31 -15.03 15.27
C HIS A 9 13.60 -15.29 13.79
N LEU A 10 12.84 -16.19 13.14
CA LEU A 10 13.02 -16.56 11.73
C LEU A 10 11.97 -15.94 10.81
N ARG A 11 10.84 -15.49 11.36
CA ARG A 11 9.80 -14.84 10.58
C ARG A 11 10.25 -13.45 10.14
N ASP A 12 9.98 -13.13 8.88
CA ASP A 12 10.15 -11.79 8.33
C ASP A 12 9.51 -10.69 9.20
N LYS A 13 10.28 -9.65 9.48
CA LYS A 13 9.81 -8.46 10.17
C LYS A 13 9.19 -7.50 9.17
N LYS A 14 7.95 -7.09 9.42
CA LYS A 14 7.17 -6.26 8.47
C LYS A 14 6.83 -4.88 9.03
N ARG A 15 6.52 -3.96 8.13
CA ARG A 15 5.95 -2.63 8.41
C ARG A 15 4.78 -2.37 7.47
N TYR A 16 3.88 -1.49 7.89
CA TYR A 16 2.64 -1.18 7.20
C TYR A 16 2.60 0.32 6.90
N LEU A 17 2.57 0.68 5.62
CA LEU A 17 2.40 2.04 5.16
C LEU A 17 0.93 2.26 4.84
N ALA A 18 0.31 3.21 5.54
CA ALA A 18 -0.99 3.73 5.18
C ALA A 18 -0.82 4.76 4.06
N PHE A 19 -1.66 4.68 3.03
CA PHE A 19 -1.66 5.62 1.91
C PHE A 19 -3.07 6.09 1.59
N GLN A 20 -3.15 7.20 0.88
CA GLN A 20 -4.34 7.64 0.16
C GLN A 20 -4.00 7.87 -1.30
N ALA A 21 -4.96 7.65 -2.18
CA ALA A 21 -4.84 7.96 -3.58
C ALA A 21 -6.07 8.72 -4.07
N PHE A 22 -5.82 9.68 -4.97
CA PHE A 22 -6.86 10.40 -5.70
C PHE A 22 -6.71 10.10 -7.18
N SER A 23 -7.82 9.82 -7.85
CA SER A 23 -7.86 9.40 -9.23
C SER A 23 -9.03 10.02 -9.99
N GLU A 24 -8.84 10.24 -11.29
CA GLU A 24 -9.91 10.63 -12.20
C GLU A 24 -10.91 9.49 -12.46
N ILE A 25 -10.48 8.23 -12.26
CA ILE A 25 -11.32 7.03 -12.41
C ILE A 25 -11.42 6.25 -11.10
N PRO A 26 -12.48 5.45 -10.89
CA PRO A 26 -12.56 4.52 -9.77
C PRO A 26 -11.35 3.58 -9.76
N LEU A 27 -10.85 3.25 -8.58
CA LEU A 27 -9.72 2.34 -8.41
C LEU A 27 -10.15 1.15 -7.57
N GLU A 28 -9.93 -0.05 -8.11
CA GLU A 28 -10.13 -1.29 -7.36
C GLU A 28 -8.82 -1.75 -6.71
N ARG A 29 -8.92 -2.75 -5.82
CA ARG A 29 -7.76 -3.31 -5.13
C ARG A 29 -6.72 -3.85 -6.12
N ASP A 30 -7.15 -4.48 -7.20
CA ASP A 30 -6.26 -5.08 -8.19
C ASP A 30 -5.58 -4.02 -9.07
N ASP A 31 -6.27 -2.91 -9.36
CA ASP A 31 -5.64 -1.75 -10.00
C ASP A 31 -4.51 -1.20 -9.13
N VAL A 32 -4.73 -1.06 -7.82
CA VAL A 32 -3.70 -0.64 -6.86
C VAL A 32 -2.53 -1.62 -6.84
N ILE A 33 -2.77 -2.93 -6.83
CA ILE A 33 -1.70 -3.94 -6.88
C ILE A 33 -0.88 -3.79 -8.15
N SER A 34 -1.53 -3.60 -9.31
CA SER A 34 -0.86 -3.44 -10.59
C SER A 34 0.05 -2.21 -10.60
N MET A 35 -0.46 -1.05 -10.15
CA MET A 35 0.30 0.20 -10.09
C MET A 35 1.52 0.11 -9.17
N PHE A 36 1.37 -0.49 -7.98
CA PHE A 36 2.50 -0.66 -7.06
C PHE A 36 3.55 -1.64 -7.61
N THR A 37 3.12 -2.72 -8.26
CA THR A 37 4.02 -3.72 -8.84
C THR A 37 4.81 -3.12 -9.99
N GLU A 38 4.14 -2.43 -10.91
CA GLU A 38 4.76 -1.75 -12.04
C GLU A 38 5.72 -0.65 -11.57
N SER A 39 5.26 0.22 -10.66
CA SER A 39 6.08 1.35 -10.19
C SER A 39 7.30 0.91 -9.38
N SER A 40 7.17 -0.14 -8.55
CA SER A 40 8.33 -0.71 -7.85
C SER A 40 9.31 -1.35 -8.83
N GLY A 41 8.80 -2.07 -9.84
CA GLY A 41 9.62 -2.64 -10.92
C GLY A 41 10.37 -1.57 -11.71
N ASN A 42 9.72 -0.45 -12.05
CA ASN A 42 10.33 0.65 -12.77
C ASN A 42 11.39 1.37 -11.92
N LEU A 43 11.16 1.53 -10.61
CA LEU A 43 12.08 2.26 -9.74
C LEU A 43 13.27 1.41 -9.27
N TYR A 44 13.07 0.11 -9.02
CA TYR A 44 14.07 -0.75 -8.39
C TYR A 44 14.40 -2.05 -9.14
N GLY A 45 13.73 -2.33 -10.26
CA GLY A 45 13.87 -3.57 -11.00
C GLY A 45 13.32 -4.79 -10.26
N ALA A 46 13.35 -5.95 -10.91
CA ALA A 46 12.78 -7.19 -10.37
C ALA A 46 13.42 -7.62 -9.03
N CYS A 47 14.75 -7.53 -8.93
CA CYS A 47 15.48 -7.92 -7.72
C CYS A 47 15.15 -6.99 -6.55
N GLY A 48 15.14 -5.67 -6.78
CA GLY A 48 14.81 -4.70 -5.76
C GLY A 48 13.36 -4.82 -5.29
N THR A 49 12.41 -4.97 -6.22
CA THR A 49 10.99 -5.20 -5.89
C THR A 49 10.78 -6.45 -5.05
N SER A 50 11.51 -7.54 -5.33
CA SER A 50 11.46 -8.75 -4.51
C SER A 50 11.90 -8.50 -3.06
N GLN A 51 12.96 -7.71 -2.87
CA GLN A 51 13.48 -7.35 -1.54
C GLN A 51 12.49 -6.50 -0.73
N LEU A 52 11.70 -5.62 -1.38
CA LEU A 52 10.75 -4.75 -0.67
C LEU A 52 9.67 -5.55 0.08
N GLY A 53 9.33 -6.76 -0.39
CA GLY A 53 8.28 -7.59 0.21
C GLY A 53 6.90 -6.93 0.19
N LEU A 54 6.62 -6.14 -0.86
CA LEU A 54 5.37 -5.38 -1.01
C LEU A 54 4.14 -6.29 -1.02
N TRP A 55 3.09 -5.89 -0.31
CA TRP A 55 1.80 -6.57 -0.34
C TRP A 55 0.66 -5.62 0.03
N VAL A 56 -0.30 -5.43 -0.88
CA VAL A 56 -1.50 -4.64 -0.60
C VAL A 56 -2.39 -5.41 0.36
N VAL A 57 -2.53 -4.91 1.59
CA VAL A 57 -3.29 -5.57 2.66
C VAL A 57 -4.79 -5.36 2.45
N LYS A 58 -5.21 -4.09 2.42
CA LYS A 58 -6.61 -3.70 2.24
C LYS A 58 -6.68 -2.33 1.58
N VAL A 59 -7.71 -2.12 0.78
CA VAL A 59 -8.05 -0.86 0.11
C VAL A 59 -9.52 -0.59 0.42
N TRP A 60 -9.82 0.65 0.75
CA TRP A 60 -11.17 1.15 1.04
C TRP A 60 -11.49 2.29 0.09
N ASN A 61 -12.69 2.25 -0.46
CA ASN A 61 -13.26 3.39 -1.17
C ASN A 61 -13.63 4.45 -0.15
N TYR A 62 -13.16 5.68 -0.36
CA TYR A 62 -13.46 6.79 0.51
C TYR A 62 -14.33 7.79 -0.27
N PRO A 63 -15.57 8.06 0.17
CA PRO A 63 -16.43 8.99 -0.55
C PRO A 63 -15.83 10.40 -0.49
N ALA A 64 -15.52 10.96 -1.66
CA ALA A 64 -15.11 12.34 -1.85
C ALA A 64 -15.96 12.97 -2.96
N PRO A 65 -16.44 14.22 -2.77
CA PRO A 65 -17.50 14.81 -3.61
C PRO A 65 -17.11 15.04 -5.08
N GLU A 66 -15.82 15.13 -5.41
CA GLU A 66 -15.36 15.51 -6.76
C GLU A 66 -14.33 14.55 -7.38
N LYS A 67 -13.76 13.62 -6.61
CA LYS A 67 -12.68 12.73 -7.07
C LYS A 67 -12.85 11.33 -6.50
N ASN A 68 -12.43 10.34 -7.26
CA ASN A 68 -12.34 8.98 -6.75
C ASN A 68 -11.18 8.94 -5.75
N MET A 69 -11.49 8.70 -4.48
CA MET A 69 -10.52 8.61 -3.42
C MET A 69 -10.52 7.21 -2.84
N VAL A 70 -9.32 6.65 -2.69
CA VAL A 70 -9.13 5.39 -1.97
C VAL A 70 -8.11 5.56 -0.87
N ARG A 71 -8.28 4.84 0.22
CA ARG A 71 -7.27 4.68 1.26
C ARG A 71 -6.87 3.23 1.33
N GLY A 72 -5.64 2.97 1.71
CA GLY A 72 -5.18 1.59 1.81
C GLY A 72 -3.96 1.42 2.67
N ILE A 73 -3.61 0.15 2.88
CA ILE A 73 -2.42 -0.26 3.61
C ILE A 73 -1.61 -1.17 2.72
N ILE A 74 -0.34 -0.83 2.52
CA ILE A 74 0.67 -1.68 1.91
C ILE A 74 1.67 -2.16 2.95
N ARG A 75 1.93 -3.45 2.97
CA ARG A 75 2.96 -4.09 3.79
C ARG A 75 4.28 -4.06 3.04
N CYS A 76 5.38 -3.87 3.76
CA CYS A 76 6.75 -4.07 3.26
C CYS A 76 7.62 -4.77 4.32
N ASN A 77 8.84 -5.13 3.92
CA ASN A 77 9.89 -5.54 4.85
C ASN A 77 10.35 -4.35 5.71
N ARG A 78 10.61 -4.61 6.99
CA ARG A 78 10.91 -3.56 7.98
C ARG A 78 12.14 -2.72 7.63
N GLU A 79 13.14 -3.34 6.99
CA GLU A 79 14.40 -2.68 6.60
C GLU A 79 14.26 -1.89 5.29
N GLU A 80 13.15 -2.09 4.57
CA GLU A 80 12.91 -1.53 3.24
C GLU A 80 11.87 -0.40 3.24
N VAL A 81 11.56 0.15 4.43
CA VAL A 81 10.47 1.13 4.59
C VAL A 81 10.68 2.37 3.75
N ASP A 82 11.89 2.92 3.73
CA ASP A 82 12.18 4.14 2.95
C ASP A 82 12.12 3.87 1.45
N ARG A 83 12.65 2.72 1.01
CA ARG A 83 12.58 2.32 -0.40
C ARG A 83 11.13 2.08 -0.83
N ALA A 84 10.34 1.38 -0.02
CA ALA A 84 8.92 1.17 -0.26
C ALA A 84 8.12 2.48 -0.28
N ARG A 85 8.44 3.42 0.62
CA ARG A 85 7.82 4.75 0.67
C ARG A 85 8.12 5.57 -0.58
N ALA A 86 9.34 5.45 -1.14
CA ALA A 86 9.73 6.15 -2.36
C ALA A 86 8.97 5.67 -3.62
N VAL A 87 8.40 4.46 -3.62
CA VAL A 87 7.54 3.97 -4.72
C VAL A 87 6.22 4.73 -4.81
N ILE A 88 5.68 5.17 -3.66
CA ILE A 88 4.35 5.79 -3.58
C ILE A 88 4.24 7.03 -4.49
N PRO A 89 5.12 8.05 -4.39
CA PRO A 89 5.00 9.26 -5.22
C PRO A 89 5.31 9.06 -6.71
N THR A 90 5.91 7.92 -7.12
CA THR A 90 6.20 7.67 -8.55
C THR A 90 4.95 7.26 -9.34
N ILE A 91 3.88 6.87 -8.65
CA ILE A 91 2.60 6.51 -9.28
C ILE A 91 1.83 7.79 -9.63
N THR A 92 1.94 8.23 -10.89
CA THR A 92 1.34 9.48 -11.39
C THR A 92 0.27 9.28 -12.47
N ASN A 93 0.24 8.11 -13.10
CA ASN A 93 -0.68 7.78 -14.18
C ASN A 93 -1.15 6.32 -14.07
N PHE A 94 -2.42 6.08 -14.42
CA PHE A 94 -2.96 4.74 -14.62
C PHE A 94 -3.94 4.74 -15.78
N ARG A 95 -3.73 3.86 -16.77
CA ARG A 95 -4.57 3.75 -17.99
C ARG A 95 -4.81 5.10 -18.69
N GLY A 96 -3.78 5.97 -18.73
CA GLY A 96 -3.87 7.29 -19.35
C GLY A 96 -4.60 8.36 -18.51
N LYS A 97 -4.97 8.04 -17.27
CA LYS A 97 -5.65 8.94 -16.33
C LYS A 97 -4.72 9.33 -15.19
N ARG A 98 -4.89 10.57 -14.69
CA ARG A 98 -4.03 11.08 -13.61
C ARG A 98 -4.41 10.44 -12.29
N VAL A 99 -3.40 9.97 -11.57
CA VAL A 99 -3.53 9.44 -10.22
C VAL A 99 -2.44 10.04 -9.36
N VAL A 100 -2.72 10.32 -8.10
CA VAL A 100 -1.70 10.76 -7.13
C VAL A 100 -1.83 9.94 -5.87
N PHE A 101 -0.73 9.35 -5.44
CA PHE A 101 -0.63 8.62 -4.18
C PHE A 101 0.15 9.45 -3.14
N GLN A 102 -0.28 9.35 -1.89
CA GLN A 102 0.34 10.02 -0.75
C GLN A 102 0.44 9.06 0.43
N THR A 103 1.56 9.10 1.14
CA THR A 103 1.75 8.32 2.37
C THR A 103 1.11 9.08 3.53
N LEU A 104 0.23 8.42 4.29
CA LEU A 104 -0.40 8.96 5.49
C LEU A 104 0.44 8.69 6.75
N GLY A 105 1.10 7.53 6.80
CA GLY A 105 1.93 7.16 7.94
C GLY A 105 2.40 5.72 7.90
N ILE A 106 3.26 5.35 8.86
CA ILE A 106 3.88 4.03 8.96
C ILE A 106 3.56 3.44 10.33
N SER A 107 3.27 2.14 10.40
CA SER A 107 3.02 1.44 11.65
C SER A 107 3.67 0.05 11.68
N GLY A 108 3.88 -0.45 12.91
CA GLY A 108 4.29 -1.82 13.17
C GLY A 108 3.16 -2.85 13.05
N THR A 109 1.89 -2.42 13.15
CA THR A 109 0.72 -3.31 13.08
C THR A 109 -0.36 -2.71 12.19
N ILE A 110 -1.16 -3.59 11.57
CA ILE A 110 -2.31 -3.18 10.74
C ILE A 110 -3.31 -2.38 11.59
N ARG A 111 -3.61 -2.85 12.82
CA ARG A 111 -4.54 -2.17 13.73
C ARG A 111 -4.13 -0.72 13.98
N ALA A 112 -2.88 -0.48 14.36
CA ALA A 112 -2.40 0.88 14.61
C ALA A 112 -2.36 1.73 13.32
N ALA A 113 -2.09 1.13 12.16
CA ALA A 113 -2.19 1.86 10.88
C ALA A 113 -3.64 2.32 10.59
N ILE A 114 -4.62 1.45 10.83
CA ILE A 114 -6.04 1.76 10.63
C ILE A 114 -6.47 2.87 11.61
N THR A 115 -6.21 2.67 12.91
CA THR A 115 -6.65 3.59 13.97
C THR A 115 -6.02 4.97 13.84
N ASN A 116 -4.71 5.05 13.56
CA ASN A 116 -4.00 6.34 13.57
C ASN A 116 -4.13 7.10 12.24
N PHE A 117 -4.16 6.39 11.09
CA PHE A 117 -4.02 7.03 9.78
C PHE A 117 -5.25 6.90 8.88
N ILE A 118 -5.89 5.73 8.81
CA ILE A 118 -7.05 5.53 7.92
C ILE A 118 -8.29 6.20 8.50
N LYS A 119 -8.47 6.14 9.84
CA LYS A 119 -9.63 6.69 10.57
C LYS A 119 -10.95 6.28 9.90
N LEU A 120 -11.17 4.96 9.78
CA LEU A 120 -12.45 4.43 9.32
C LEU A 120 -13.56 4.92 10.26
N LYS A 121 -14.66 5.42 9.70
CA LYS A 121 -15.88 5.62 10.50
C LYS A 121 -16.44 4.24 10.81
N ALA A 122 -17.11 4.09 11.95
CA ALA A 122 -17.56 2.81 12.50
C ALA A 122 -18.61 2.04 11.66
N SER A 123 -18.89 2.46 10.42
CA SER A 123 -19.89 1.90 9.51
C SER A 123 -19.33 0.98 8.42
N ASP A 124 -18.00 0.80 8.33
CA ASP A 124 -17.34 0.17 7.17
C ASP A 124 -16.70 -1.20 7.48
N ASP A 125 -17.18 -1.91 8.51
CA ASP A 125 -16.81 -3.30 8.82
C ASP A 125 -17.72 -4.33 8.12
#